data_AF-A0A9P6DAP8-F1
#
_entry.id   AF-A0A9P6DAP8-F1
#
_cell.length_a   1.000
_cell.length_b   1.000
_cell.length_c   1.000
_cell.angle_alpha   90.00
_cell.angle_beta   90.00
_cell.angle_gamma   90.00
#
_symmetry.space_group_name_H-M   'P 1'
#
loop_
_entity.id
_entity.type
_entity.pdbx_description
1 polymer ?
#
loop_
_entity_poly.entity_id
_entity_poly.type
_entity_poly.pdbx_seq_one_letter_code
_entity_poly.pdbx_strand_id
1 'polypeptide(L)'
;MVRYIECDELAALMRSDKVAKKDFIVVDVRDDDRVGGHIKHSVNMPSGEFPMNVDELVKETKEVPLLVFHCALSQVRGPKAARIYEETRKNILEGDDIPHEVVILRDGFTQFQTKFKNEKDLVEEWDKDTWEPEWQFNEGHGFVSVNRP
;
A
#
# COMPACT_ATOMS: atom_id res chain seq x y z
N MET A 1 13.53 -7.01 -13.21
CA MET A 1 14.21 -6.16 -12.20
C MET A 1 13.11 -5.39 -11.51
N VAL A 2 13.00 -5.47 -10.18
CA VAL A 2 11.90 -4.84 -9.45
C VAL A 2 12.13 -3.33 -9.42
N ARG A 3 11.16 -2.55 -9.92
CA ARG A 3 11.22 -1.08 -9.87
C ARG A 3 10.57 -0.57 -8.58
N TYR A 4 11.18 0.45 -8.00
CA TYR A 4 10.65 1.17 -6.85
C TYR A 4 10.24 2.58 -7.25
N ILE A 5 9.19 3.10 -6.61
CA ILE A 5 8.73 4.49 -6.69
C ILE A 5 8.93 5.15 -5.31
N GLU A 6 9.40 6.39 -5.29
CA GLU A 6 9.56 7.14 -4.06
C GLU A 6 8.22 7.71 -3.55
N CYS A 7 8.14 8.00 -2.25
CA CYS A 7 6.96 8.61 -1.64
C CYS A 7 6.54 9.91 -2.34
N ASP A 8 7.52 10.76 -2.67
CA ASP A 8 7.29 12.06 -3.32
C ASP A 8 6.80 11.91 -4.77
N GLU A 9 7.29 10.89 -5.49
CA GLU A 9 6.83 10.56 -6.84
C GLU A 9 5.40 10.04 -6.83
N LEU A 10 5.05 9.16 -5.88
CA LEU A 10 3.68 8.68 -5.73
C LEU A 10 2.73 9.83 -5.36
N ALA A 11 3.14 10.71 -4.44
CA ALA A 11 2.34 11.88 -4.08
C ALA A 11 2.11 12.82 -5.27
N ALA A 12 3.15 13.08 -6.07
CA ALA A 12 3.03 13.86 -7.30
C ALA A 12 2.12 13.18 -8.33
N LEU A 13 2.21 11.85 -8.46
CA LEU A 13 1.32 11.06 -9.32
C LEU A 13 -0.14 11.22 -8.91
N MET A 14 -0.45 11.10 -7.62
CA MET A 14 -1.80 11.23 -7.07
C MET A 14 -2.39 12.64 -7.21
N ARG A 15 -1.53 13.66 -7.30
CA ARG A 15 -1.92 15.08 -7.48
C ARG A 15 -1.99 15.52 -8.94
N SER A 16 -1.54 14.67 -9.85
CA SER A 16 -1.58 14.95 -11.29
C SER A 16 -2.98 14.75 -11.86
N ASP A 17 -3.14 14.97 -13.17
CA ASP A 17 -4.41 14.73 -13.88
C ASP A 17 -4.76 13.23 -14.03
N LYS A 18 -3.93 12.33 -13.50
CA LYS A 18 -4.17 10.88 -13.54
C LYS A 18 -5.24 10.47 -12.55
N VAL A 19 -6.12 9.57 -12.99
CA VAL A 19 -7.27 9.10 -12.23
C VAL A 19 -6.97 7.76 -11.57
N ALA A 20 -7.11 7.69 -10.25
CA ALA A 20 -7.01 6.44 -9.49
C ALA A 20 -8.03 5.41 -10.00
N LYS A 21 -7.66 4.12 -10.02
CA LYS A 21 -8.42 3.00 -10.59
C LYS A 21 -8.57 2.98 -12.11
N LYS A 22 -8.01 3.97 -12.82
CA LYS A 22 -7.99 4.01 -14.29
C LYS A 22 -6.57 4.09 -14.82
N ASP A 23 -5.82 5.11 -14.39
CA ASP A 23 -4.45 5.35 -14.83
C ASP A 23 -3.43 4.71 -13.89
N PHE A 24 -3.76 4.57 -12.61
CA PHE A 24 -2.95 3.86 -11.64
C PHE A 24 -3.79 3.26 -10.50
N ILE A 25 -3.27 2.20 -9.88
CA ILE A 25 -3.84 1.62 -8.65
C ILE A 25 -2.74 1.45 -7.62
N VAL A 26 -3.03 1.84 -6.38
CA VAL A 26 -2.20 1.55 -5.22
C VAL A 26 -2.78 0.31 -4.53
N VAL A 27 -1.98 -0.73 -4.39
CA VAL A 27 -2.34 -1.99 -3.72
C VAL A 27 -1.58 -2.07 -2.40
N ASP A 28 -2.31 -2.00 -1.31
CA ASP A 28 -1.78 -2.15 0.04
C ASP A 28 -2.01 -3.59 0.49
N VAL A 29 -0.90 -4.30 0.73
CA VAL A 29 -0.91 -5.71 1.12
C VAL A 29 -0.63 -5.92 2.61
N ARG A 30 -0.84 -4.89 3.43
CA ARG A 30 -0.87 -5.03 4.89
C ARG A 30 -2.07 -5.87 5.31
N ASP A 31 -1.89 -6.60 6.41
CA ASP A 31 -2.93 -7.44 7.01
C ASP A 31 -3.62 -6.59 8.10
N ASP A 32 -3.64 -7.05 9.34
CA ASP A 32 -4.19 -6.28 10.47
C ASP A 32 -3.45 -4.96 10.74
N ASP A 33 -2.21 -4.86 10.26
CA ASP A 33 -1.37 -3.65 10.36
C ASP A 33 -1.73 -2.54 9.36
N ARG A 34 -2.87 -2.70 8.65
CA ARG A 34 -3.48 -1.60 7.89
C ARG A 34 -4.14 -0.55 8.79
N VAL A 35 -4.52 -0.93 10.01
CA VAL A 35 -5.13 -0.02 11.00
C VAL A 35 -4.25 1.22 11.23
N GLY A 36 -4.92 2.35 11.48
CA GLY A 36 -4.28 3.64 11.77
C GLY A 36 -3.94 4.48 10.54
N GLY A 37 -4.39 4.07 9.36
CA GLY A 37 -4.40 4.89 8.16
C GLY A 37 -3.89 4.15 6.94
N HIS A 38 -4.29 4.65 5.77
CA HIS A 38 -3.90 4.08 4.49
C HIS A 38 -3.80 5.15 3.40
N ILE A 39 -3.14 4.81 2.30
CA ILE A 39 -3.01 5.71 1.14
C ILE A 39 -4.40 5.87 0.51
N LYS A 40 -4.78 7.11 0.22
CA LYS A 40 -6.07 7.44 -0.37
C LYS A 40 -6.32 6.66 -1.65
N HIS A 41 -7.53 6.12 -1.78
CA HIS A 41 -7.94 5.27 -2.91
C HIS A 41 -7.18 3.95 -3.07
N SER A 42 -6.34 3.55 -2.11
CA SER A 42 -5.65 2.25 -2.15
C SER A 42 -6.63 1.10 -1.95
N VAL A 43 -6.41 0.02 -2.70
CA VAL A 43 -7.16 -1.24 -2.56
C VAL A 43 -6.47 -2.09 -1.49
N ASN A 44 -7.26 -2.70 -0.60
CA ASN A 44 -6.74 -3.63 0.40
C ASN A 44 -6.69 -5.05 -0.16
N MET A 45 -5.49 -5.64 -0.21
CA MET A 45 -5.30 -7.03 -0.60
C MET A 45 -4.32 -7.71 0.39
N PRO A 46 -4.79 -8.12 1.57
CA PRO A 46 -3.95 -8.65 2.65
C PRO A 46 -3.03 -9.77 2.17
N SER A 47 -1.76 -9.74 2.58
CA SER A 47 -0.74 -10.67 2.11
C SER A 47 -1.04 -12.14 2.43
N GLY A 48 -1.77 -12.40 3.53
CA GLY A 48 -2.20 -13.74 3.92
C GLY A 48 -3.18 -14.37 2.94
N GLU A 49 -4.03 -13.56 2.31
CA GLU A 49 -5.07 -14.00 1.37
C GLU A 49 -4.71 -13.71 -0.10
N PHE A 50 -3.66 -12.93 -0.33
CA PHE A 50 -3.23 -12.48 -1.64
C PHE A 50 -3.13 -13.60 -2.69
N PRO A 51 -2.55 -14.78 -2.41
CA PRO A 51 -2.45 -15.84 -3.42
C PRO A 51 -3.80 -16.40 -3.89
N MET A 52 -4.86 -16.28 -3.08
CA MET A 52 -6.20 -16.75 -3.44
C MET A 52 -6.98 -15.70 -4.23
N ASN A 53 -6.72 -14.42 -3.98
CA ASN A 53 -7.50 -13.31 -4.53
C ASN A 53 -6.80 -12.59 -5.71
N VAL A 54 -5.54 -12.93 -6.01
CA VAL A 54 -4.77 -12.27 -7.08
C VAL A 54 -5.40 -12.43 -8.47
N ASP A 55 -6.09 -13.53 -8.74
CA ASP A 55 -6.76 -13.78 -10.02
C ASP A 55 -7.88 -12.76 -10.30
N GLU A 56 -8.63 -12.39 -9.25
CA GLU A 56 -9.67 -11.37 -9.33
C GLU A 56 -9.05 -9.98 -9.51
N LEU A 57 -8.00 -9.68 -8.73
CA LEU A 57 -7.25 -8.43 -8.87
C LEU A 57 -6.74 -8.23 -10.29
N VAL A 58 -6.18 -9.26 -10.93
CA VAL A 58 -5.73 -9.20 -12.33
C VAL A 58 -6.88 -8.87 -13.28
N LYS A 59 -8.05 -9.49 -13.10
CA LYS A 59 -9.23 -9.25 -13.96
C LYS A 59 -9.73 -7.81 -13.83
N GLU A 60 -9.75 -7.26 -12.62
CA GLU A 60 -10.19 -5.89 -12.35
C GLU A 60 -9.19 -4.84 -12.86
N THR A 61 -7.90 -5.17 -12.87
CA THR A 61 -6.82 -4.22 -13.16
C THR A 61 -6.17 -4.43 -14.53
N LYS A 62 -6.74 -5.29 -15.37
CA LYS A 62 -6.22 -5.61 -16.71
C LYS A 62 -6.08 -4.37 -17.61
N GLU A 63 -6.93 -3.37 -17.44
CA GLU A 63 -6.91 -2.14 -18.25
C GLU A 63 -6.09 -0.99 -17.62
N VAL A 64 -5.51 -1.22 -16.43
CA VAL A 64 -4.77 -0.19 -15.68
C VAL A 64 -3.28 -0.30 -16.00
N PRO A 65 -2.64 0.79 -16.46
CA PRO A 65 -1.25 0.74 -16.93
C PRO A 65 -0.22 0.81 -15.80
N LEU A 66 -0.58 1.19 -14.58
CA LEU A 66 0.36 1.29 -13.46
C LEU A 66 -0.22 0.71 -12.17
N LEU A 67 0.48 -0.26 -11.58
CA LEU A 67 0.19 -0.79 -10.25
C LEU A 67 1.34 -0.50 -9.29
N VAL A 68 1.00 0.04 -8.13
CA VAL A 68 1.93 0.40 -7.06
C VAL A 68 1.64 -0.47 -5.85
N PHE A 69 2.49 -1.45 -5.59
CA PHE A 69 2.37 -2.32 -4.42
C PHE A 69 3.11 -1.74 -3.22
N HIS A 70 2.55 -1.91 -2.03
CA HIS A 70 3.26 -1.59 -0.80
C HIS A 70 2.80 -2.44 0.38
N CYS A 71 3.61 -2.50 1.43
CA CYS A 71 3.14 -2.95 2.74
C CYS A 71 3.53 -1.92 3.81
N ALA A 72 3.80 -2.34 5.06
CA ALA A 72 4.28 -1.43 6.09
C ALA A 72 5.65 -0.83 5.76
N LEU A 73 6.61 -1.69 5.40
CA LEU A 73 8.00 -1.30 5.08
C LEU A 73 8.42 -1.63 3.65
N SER A 74 7.56 -2.31 2.89
CA SER A 74 7.82 -2.79 1.52
C SER A 74 9.07 -3.66 1.35
N GLN A 75 9.50 -4.38 2.40
CA GLN A 75 10.70 -5.25 2.35
C GLN A 75 10.40 -6.71 1.98
N VAL A 76 9.21 -7.21 2.30
CA VAL A 76 8.85 -8.63 2.12
C VAL A 76 7.50 -8.79 1.43
N ARG A 77 6.41 -8.39 2.09
CA ARG A 77 5.03 -8.59 1.59
C ARG A 77 4.78 -7.86 0.28
N GLY A 78 5.15 -6.58 0.18
CA GLY A 78 5.03 -5.78 -1.05
C GLY A 78 5.74 -6.40 -2.26
N PRO A 79 7.06 -6.68 -2.19
CA PRO A 79 7.79 -7.33 -3.28
C PRO A 79 7.27 -8.73 -3.65
N LYS A 80 6.88 -9.52 -2.65
CA LYS A 80 6.28 -10.83 -2.90
C LYS A 80 4.96 -10.72 -3.65
N ALA A 81 4.07 -9.83 -3.23
CA ALA A 81 2.76 -9.63 -3.86
C ALA A 81 2.90 -9.09 -5.29
N ALA A 82 3.78 -8.10 -5.52
CA ALA A 82 4.06 -7.57 -6.86
C ALA A 82 4.51 -8.68 -7.81
N ARG A 83 5.44 -9.54 -7.37
CA ARG A 83 5.92 -10.66 -8.17
C ARG A 83 4.82 -11.67 -8.48
N ILE A 84 4.03 -12.08 -7.48
CA ILE A 84 2.92 -13.02 -7.66
C ILE A 84 1.92 -12.44 -8.66
N TYR A 85 1.59 -11.15 -8.54
CA TYR A 85 0.70 -10.47 -9.47
C TYR A 85 1.23 -10.46 -10.91
N GLU A 86 2.51 -10.11 -11.13
CA GLU A 86 3.13 -10.16 -12.46
C GLU A 86 3.08 -11.57 -13.07
N GLU A 87 3.42 -12.59 -12.29
CA GLU A 87 3.39 -13.99 -12.72
C GLU A 87 1.96 -14.43 -13.07
N THR A 88 0.98 -14.13 -12.22
CA THR A 88 -0.44 -14.45 -12.45
C THR A 88 -0.99 -13.69 -13.67
N ARG A 89 -0.72 -12.39 -13.80
CA ARG A 89 -1.21 -11.57 -14.93
C ARG A 89 -0.73 -12.13 -16.26
N LYS A 90 0.56 -12.47 -16.35
CA LYS A 90 1.15 -13.09 -17.53
C LYS A 90 0.47 -14.41 -17.90
N ASN A 91 0.13 -15.23 -16.90
CA ASN A 91 -0.54 -16.51 -17.12
C ASN A 91 -2.01 -16.35 -17.52
N ILE A 92 -2.73 -15.35 -17.00
CA ILE A 92 -4.16 -15.15 -17.29
C ILE A 92 -4.39 -14.46 -18.64
N LEU A 93 -3.55 -13.49 -19.00
CA LEU A 93 -3.79 -12.66 -20.20
C LEU A 93 -3.13 -13.21 -21.48
N GLU A 94 -2.21 -14.18 -21.38
CA GLU A 94 -1.61 -14.96 -22.48
C GLU A 94 -1.27 -14.20 -23.79
N GLY A 95 -0.95 -12.90 -23.71
CA GLY A 95 -0.57 -12.07 -24.86
C GLY A 95 -1.58 -11.00 -25.28
N ASP A 96 -2.79 -10.97 -24.72
CA ASP A 96 -3.76 -9.87 -24.86
C ASP A 96 -3.59 -8.83 -23.73
N ASP A 97 -2.36 -8.64 -23.29
CA ASP A 97 -2.03 -7.73 -22.19
C ASP A 97 -1.63 -6.36 -22.74
N ILE A 98 -2.07 -5.31 -22.04
CA ILE A 98 -1.63 -3.95 -22.34
C ILE A 98 -0.20 -3.73 -21.82
N PRO A 99 0.54 -2.75 -22.38
CA PRO A 99 1.72 -2.23 -21.72
C PRO A 99 1.36 -1.72 -20.32
N HIS A 100 1.93 -2.35 -19.31
CA HIS A 100 1.70 -2.01 -17.92
C HIS A 100 3.01 -2.03 -17.15
N GLU A 101 2.98 -1.41 -15.98
CA GLU A 101 4.11 -1.36 -15.07
C GLU A 101 3.68 -1.72 -13.66
N VAL A 102 4.48 -2.58 -13.01
CA VAL A 102 4.33 -2.93 -11.60
C VAL A 102 5.53 -2.36 -10.85
N VAL A 103 5.26 -1.48 -9.90
CA VAL A 103 6.28 -0.86 -9.05
C VAL A 103 5.97 -1.07 -7.58
N ILE A 104 6.98 -0.87 -6.74
CA ILE A 104 6.85 -0.98 -5.28
C ILE A 104 7.10 0.38 -4.66
N LEU A 105 6.21 0.81 -3.76
CA LEU A 105 6.47 2.01 -2.96
C LEU A 105 7.63 1.74 -2.00
N ARG A 106 8.71 2.51 -2.16
CA ARG A 106 9.87 2.42 -1.26
C ARG A 106 9.47 2.76 0.17
N ASP A 107 10.00 1.99 1.11
CA ASP A 107 9.81 2.12 2.57
C ASP A 107 8.36 2.01 3.07
N GLY A 108 7.43 1.69 2.17
CA GLY A 108 6.04 1.36 2.48
C GLY A 108 5.26 2.49 3.13
N PHE A 109 4.15 2.10 3.78
CA PHE A 109 3.25 3.06 4.41
C PHE A 109 3.88 3.79 5.58
N THR A 110 4.80 3.16 6.32
CA THR A 110 5.47 3.78 7.48
C THR A 110 6.18 5.09 7.10
N GLN A 111 6.90 5.08 5.98
CA GLN A 111 7.58 6.28 5.51
C GLN A 111 6.61 7.27 4.84
N PHE A 112 5.62 6.77 4.11
CA PHE A 112 4.62 7.59 3.42
C PHE A 112 3.80 8.42 4.43
N GLN A 113 3.26 7.79 5.47
CA GLN A 113 2.49 8.50 6.49
C GLN A 113 3.34 9.50 7.27
N THR A 114 4.62 9.19 7.52
CA THR A 114 5.52 10.14 8.22
C THR A 114 5.63 11.46 7.47
N LYS A 115 5.67 11.41 6.14
CA LYS A 115 5.75 12.60 5.27
C LYS A 115 4.39 13.28 5.09
N PHE A 116 3.34 12.50 4.84
CA PHE A 116 2.07 13.00 4.32
C PHE A 116 0.88 12.83 5.27
N LYS A 117 1.07 12.49 6.55
CA LYS A 117 -0.03 12.29 7.53
C LYS A 117 -1.02 13.44 7.63
N ASN A 118 -0.58 14.67 7.37
CA ASN A 118 -1.43 15.86 7.44
C ASN A 118 -2.18 16.15 6.13
N GLU A 119 -1.91 15.40 5.07
CA GLU A 119 -2.40 15.62 3.71
C GLU A 119 -3.56 14.66 3.40
N LYS A 120 -4.79 15.12 3.64
CA LYS A 120 -6.04 14.34 3.47
C LYS A 120 -6.36 13.95 2.02
N ASP A 121 -5.64 14.55 1.06
CA ASP A 121 -5.66 14.16 -0.34
C ASP A 121 -4.76 12.96 -0.63
N LEU A 122 -3.87 12.57 0.30
CA LEU A 122 -2.93 11.45 0.15
C LEU A 122 -3.14 10.34 1.17
N VAL A 123 -3.53 10.67 2.41
CA VAL A 123 -3.73 9.71 3.50
C VAL A 123 -5.16 9.81 4.04
N GLU A 124 -5.82 8.66 4.16
CA GLU A 124 -7.15 8.51 4.75
C GLU A 124 -7.09 7.74 6.08
N GLU A 125 -8.01 8.06 6.98
CA GLU A 125 -8.18 7.40 8.29
C GLU A 125 -6.90 7.37 9.15
N TRP A 126 -6.05 8.38 9.02
CA TRP A 126 -4.84 8.48 9.85
C TRP A 126 -5.21 8.68 11.31
N ASP A 127 -4.72 7.77 12.16
CA ASP A 127 -5.00 7.76 13.59
C ASP A 127 -3.76 8.14 14.38
N LYS A 128 -3.87 9.20 15.19
CA LYS A 128 -2.72 9.70 15.96
C LYS A 128 -2.26 8.68 16.99
N ASP A 129 -3.18 7.98 17.63
CA ASP A 129 -2.87 7.09 18.75
C ASP A 129 -2.08 5.85 18.31
N THR A 130 -2.33 5.40 17.08
CA THR A 130 -1.59 4.31 16.45
C THR A 130 -0.14 4.70 16.15
N TRP A 131 0.12 5.93 15.71
CA TRP A 131 1.45 6.36 15.22
C TRP A 131 2.28 7.14 16.24
N GLU A 132 1.62 7.83 17.17
CA GLU A 132 2.24 8.62 18.24
C GLU A 132 1.63 8.21 19.59
N PRO A 133 1.82 6.94 20.01
CA PRO A 133 1.24 6.48 21.26
C PRO A 133 1.76 7.32 22.42
N GLU A 134 0.84 7.95 23.15
CA GLU A 134 1.19 8.57 24.42
C GLU A 134 1.60 7.47 25.40
N TRP A 135 2.78 7.63 26.00
CA TRP A 135 3.28 6.73 27.03
C TRP A 135 3.16 7.43 28.36
N GLN A 136 2.31 6.90 29.24
CA GLN A 136 2.26 7.35 30.62
C GLN A 136 3.17 6.48 31.47
N PHE A 137 3.95 7.12 32.33
CA PHE A 137 4.74 6.43 33.32
C PHE A 137 3.85 6.09 34.50
N ASN A 138 3.74 4.79 34.80
CA ASN A 138 3.00 4.31 35.97
C ASN A 138 3.99 3.74 36.98
N GLU A 139 4.06 4.35 38.16
CA GLU A 139 4.96 3.92 39.23
C GLU A 139 4.62 2.47 39.63
N GLY A 140 5.57 1.56 39.39
CA GLY A 140 5.45 0.14 39.70
C GLY A 140 5.24 -0.78 38.50
N HIS A 141 4.83 -0.28 37.34
CA HIS A 141 4.61 -1.09 36.11
C HIS A 141 5.39 -0.59 34.88
N GLY A 142 6.07 0.55 34.97
CA GLY A 142 6.87 1.11 33.87
C GLY A 142 6.03 1.97 32.93
N PHE A 143 6.53 2.22 31.71
CA PHE A 143 5.80 2.97 30.69
C PHE A 143 4.68 2.12 30.11
N VAL A 144 3.45 2.65 30.11
CA VAL A 144 2.26 2.00 29.55
C VAL A 144 1.66 2.92 28.49
N SER A 145 1.30 2.37 27.33
CA SER A 145 0.60 3.11 26.27
C SER A 145 -0.84 3.35 26.69
N VAL A 146 -1.29 4.61 26.68
CA VAL A 146 -2.61 4.99 27.23
C VAL A 146 -3.79 4.75 26.29
N ASN A 147 -3.53 4.50 25.00
CA ASN A 147 -4.55 4.54 23.95
C ASN A 147 -4.76 3.20 23.20
N ARG A 148 -4.27 2.07 23.72
CA ARG A 148 -4.66 0.75 23.18
C ARG A 148 -5.95 0.27 23.86
N PRO A 149 -7.00 -0.11 23.10
CA PRO A 149 -8.19 -0.76 23.66
C PRO A 149 -7.87 -2.10 24.31
#